data_AF-A0A1G5IRR9-F1
#
_entry.id   AF-A0A1G5IRR9-F1
#
_cell.length_a   1.000
_cell.length_b   1.000
_cell.length_c   1.000
_cell.angle_alpha   90.00
_cell.angle_beta   90.00
_cell.angle_gamma   90.00
#
_symmetry.space_group_name_H-M   'P 1'
#
loop_
_entity.id
_entity.type
_entity.pdbx_description
1 polymer ?
#
loop_
_entity_poly.entity_id
_entity_poly.type
_entity_poly.pdbx_seq_one_letter_code
_entity_poly.pdbx_strand_id
1 'polypeptide(L)'
;MKPSSQAEQILGQIDHDNVKLGDLRTIAKAIKKDHTLALELWASGQFFPRQLSILLMDPKLLTQEVINKLIDDIEKHPEDQKLQLIDWLLANQFSKDKKTIVLMQNWRENKSSLLRRTFWYHQGRLRWVGQTPPGNTEELLQGIEQGIETEAPEV
;
A
#
# COMPACT_ATOMS: atom_id res chain seq x y z
N MET A 1 -22.51 -3.46 1.71
CA MET A 1 -22.70 -4.90 1.97
C MET A 1 -22.52 -5.11 3.47
N LYS A 2 -23.33 -5.96 4.11
CA LYS A 2 -23.12 -6.28 5.52
C LYS A 2 -21.85 -7.15 5.65
N PRO A 3 -20.92 -6.86 6.57
CA PRO A 3 -19.74 -7.71 6.80
C PRO A 3 -20.15 -9.14 7.21
N SER A 4 -19.32 -10.12 6.90
CA SER A 4 -19.50 -11.49 7.40
C SER A 4 -19.35 -11.53 8.93
N SER A 5 -19.89 -12.58 9.57
CA SER A 5 -19.71 -12.76 11.04
C SER A 5 -18.24 -12.81 11.45
N GLN A 6 -17.37 -13.32 10.58
CA GLN A 6 -15.93 -13.35 10.81
C GLN A 6 -15.33 -11.93 10.75
N ALA A 7 -15.71 -11.12 9.75
CA ALA A 7 -15.28 -9.73 9.67
C ALA A 7 -15.78 -8.92 10.87
N GLU A 8 -17.05 -9.07 11.27
CA GLU A 8 -17.61 -8.42 12.47
C GLU A 8 -16.82 -8.79 13.73
N GLN A 9 -16.49 -10.06 13.92
CA GLN A 9 -15.71 -10.53 15.07
C GLN A 9 -14.29 -9.92 15.07
N ILE A 10 -13.62 -9.86 13.93
CA ILE A 10 -12.27 -9.29 13.82
C ILE A 10 -12.31 -7.78 14.07
N LEU A 11 -13.27 -7.07 13.48
CA LEU A 11 -13.44 -5.63 13.69
C LEU A 11 -13.66 -5.31 15.17
N GLY A 12 -14.46 -6.12 15.87
CA GLY A 12 -14.68 -5.97 17.31
C GLY A 12 -13.46 -6.26 18.19
N GLN A 13 -12.40 -6.89 17.66
CA GLN A 13 -11.15 -7.16 18.38
C GLN A 13 -10.08 -6.07 18.17
N ILE A 14 -10.23 -5.26 17.13
CA ILE A 14 -9.26 -4.21 16.80
C ILE A 14 -9.61 -2.96 17.60
N ASP A 15 -8.80 -2.66 18.61
CA ASP A 15 -8.85 -1.38 19.30
C ASP A 15 -8.53 -0.25 18.29
N HIS A 16 -9.42 0.73 18.17
CA HIS A 16 -9.31 1.79 17.18
C HIS A 16 -8.29 2.87 17.56
N ASP A 17 -7.84 2.91 18.83
CA ASP A 17 -7.00 3.98 19.37
C ASP A 17 -5.59 3.51 19.75
N ASN A 18 -5.38 2.20 19.99
CA ASN A 18 -4.11 1.71 20.54
C ASN A 18 -3.65 0.34 20.00
N VAL A 19 -3.80 0.09 18.70
CA VAL A 19 -3.26 -1.12 18.06
C VAL A 19 -1.84 -0.92 17.56
N LYS A 20 -0.94 -1.83 17.95
CA LYS A 20 0.41 -1.87 17.40
C LYS A 20 0.42 -2.66 16.10
N LEU A 21 1.28 -2.26 15.16
CA LEU A 21 1.48 -3.00 13.89
C LEU A 21 1.89 -4.47 14.11
N GLY A 22 2.56 -4.78 15.22
CA GLY A 22 2.90 -6.15 15.60
C GLY A 22 1.67 -7.02 15.92
N ASP A 23 0.63 -6.44 16.51
CA ASP A 23 -0.60 -7.14 16.84
C ASP A 23 -1.37 -7.46 15.56
N LEU A 24 -1.44 -6.51 14.61
CA LEU A 24 -2.01 -6.74 13.28
C LEU A 24 -1.30 -7.86 12.53
N ARG A 25 0.05 -7.92 12.60
CA ARG A 25 0.83 -9.02 12.01
C ARG A 25 0.51 -10.36 12.67
N THR A 26 0.28 -10.38 13.98
CA THR A 26 -0.10 -11.59 14.72
C THR A 26 -1.47 -12.09 14.29
N ILE A 27 -2.46 -11.19 14.20
CA ILE A 27 -3.80 -11.49 13.70
C ILE A 27 -3.72 -12.01 12.25
N ALA A 28 -3.01 -11.29 11.38
CA ALA A 28 -2.84 -11.69 9.98
C ALA A 28 -2.18 -13.06 9.82
N LYS A 29 -1.21 -13.40 10.67
CA LYS A 29 -0.55 -14.71 10.66
C LYS A 29 -1.52 -15.84 11.01
N ALA A 30 -2.44 -15.60 11.95
CA ALA A 30 -3.45 -16.59 12.33
C ALA A 30 -4.48 -16.83 11.21
N ILE A 31 -4.95 -15.75 10.58
CA ILE A 31 -5.93 -15.81 9.49
C ILE A 31 -5.31 -16.34 8.19
N LYS A 32 -4.04 -15.98 7.92
CA LYS A 32 -3.34 -16.16 6.63
C LYS A 32 -3.98 -15.32 5.53
N LYS A 33 -3.55 -15.53 4.28
CA LYS A 33 -4.08 -14.82 3.12
C LYS A 33 -5.57 -15.17 2.91
N ASP A 34 -6.42 -14.15 2.88
CA ASP A 34 -7.83 -14.23 2.54
C ASP A 34 -8.26 -12.91 1.91
N HIS A 35 -8.35 -12.88 0.58
CA HIS A 35 -8.64 -11.65 -0.14
C HIS A 35 -10.09 -11.18 0.04
N THR A 36 -11.05 -12.10 0.17
CA THR A 36 -12.46 -11.75 0.37
C THR A 36 -12.62 -11.07 1.73
N LEU A 37 -12.09 -11.68 2.78
CA LEU A 37 -12.09 -11.09 4.11
C LEU A 37 -11.32 -9.75 4.14
N ALA A 38 -10.18 -9.66 3.43
CA ALA A 38 -9.44 -8.41 3.33
C ALA A 38 -10.33 -7.28 2.78
N LEU A 39 -11.09 -7.51 1.73
CA LEU A 39 -11.97 -6.49 1.15
C LEU A 39 -13.14 -6.12 2.09
N GLU A 40 -13.66 -7.08 2.86
CA GLU A 40 -14.66 -6.78 3.90
C GLU A 40 -14.09 -5.88 5.00
N LEU A 41 -12.88 -6.18 5.49
CA LEU A 41 -12.20 -5.34 6.50
C LEU A 41 -11.85 -3.96 5.93
N TRP A 42 -11.45 -3.89 4.66
CA TRP A 42 -11.16 -2.63 3.97
C TRP A 42 -12.38 -1.70 3.91
N ALA A 43 -13.55 -2.28 3.65
CA ALA A 43 -14.81 -1.56 3.52
C ALA A 43 -15.29 -0.91 4.83
N SER A 44 -14.71 -1.25 5.98
CA SER A 44 -14.97 -0.56 7.25
C SER A 44 -14.61 0.93 7.22
N GLY A 45 -13.68 1.33 6.33
CA GLY A 45 -13.18 2.70 6.26
C GLY A 45 -12.23 3.08 7.40
N GLN A 46 -12.04 2.19 8.38
CA GLN A 46 -11.22 2.44 9.56
C GLN A 46 -9.75 2.14 9.28
N PHE A 47 -8.86 2.90 9.93
CA PHE A 47 -7.43 2.86 9.68
C PHE A 47 -6.78 1.50 9.96
N PHE A 48 -6.88 0.99 11.19
CA PHE A 48 -6.26 -0.29 11.58
C PHE A 48 -6.87 -1.50 10.84
N PRO A 49 -8.19 -1.59 10.63
CA PRO A 49 -8.77 -2.63 9.77
C PRO A 49 -8.26 -2.59 8.33
N ARG A 50 -8.02 -1.40 7.75
CA ARG A 50 -7.39 -1.28 6.43
C ARG A 50 -5.93 -1.75 6.44
N GLN A 51 -5.16 -1.45 7.50
CA GLN A 51 -3.81 -1.99 7.65
C GLN A 51 -3.79 -3.52 7.78
N LEU A 52 -4.75 -4.11 8.49
CA LEU A 52 -4.92 -5.56 8.56
C LEU A 52 -5.32 -6.14 7.21
N SER A 53 -6.28 -5.52 6.54
CA SER A 53 -6.74 -5.89 5.20
C SER A 53 -5.56 -6.02 4.23
N ILE A 54 -4.67 -5.02 4.19
CA ILE A 54 -3.46 -5.04 3.37
C ILE A 54 -2.58 -6.26 3.64
N LEU A 55 -2.51 -6.79 4.87
CA LEU A 55 -1.73 -8.00 5.18
C LEU A 55 -2.38 -9.29 4.67
N LEU A 56 -3.69 -9.28 4.48
CA LEU A 56 -4.50 -10.44 4.11
C LEU A 56 -4.76 -10.54 2.60
N MET A 57 -4.62 -9.44 1.85
CA MET A 57 -4.85 -9.39 0.41
C MET A 57 -3.97 -10.37 -0.37
N ASP A 58 -4.50 -10.87 -1.50
CA ASP A 58 -3.70 -11.57 -2.51
C ASP A 58 -3.19 -10.58 -3.56
N PRO A 59 -1.86 -10.36 -3.69
CA PRO A 59 -1.33 -9.41 -4.67
C PRO A 59 -1.66 -9.81 -6.12
N LYS A 60 -1.95 -11.09 -6.37
CA LYS A 60 -2.36 -11.58 -7.70
C LYS A 60 -3.73 -11.05 -8.15
N LEU A 61 -4.55 -10.59 -7.21
CA LEU A 61 -5.90 -10.06 -7.47
C LEU A 61 -5.92 -8.53 -7.51
N LEU A 62 -4.77 -7.87 -7.34
CA LEU A 62 -4.65 -6.40 -7.42
C LEU A 62 -4.47 -5.96 -8.88
N THR A 63 -5.58 -5.82 -9.60
CA THR A 63 -5.60 -5.15 -10.91
C THR A 63 -5.49 -3.63 -10.76
N GLN A 64 -5.20 -2.91 -11.84
CA GLN A 64 -5.13 -1.44 -11.79
C GLN A 64 -6.46 -0.83 -11.31
N GLU A 65 -7.61 -1.41 -11.68
CA GLU A 65 -8.93 -0.96 -11.24
C GLU A 65 -9.14 -1.16 -9.74
N VAL A 66 -8.68 -2.29 -9.19
CA VAL A 66 -8.72 -2.54 -7.74
C VAL A 66 -7.81 -1.54 -7.03
N ILE A 67 -6.58 -1.37 -7.52
CA ILE A 67 -5.62 -0.42 -6.95
C ILE A 67 -6.19 1.00 -6.93
N ASN A 68 -6.77 1.48 -8.04
CA ASN A 68 -7.37 2.81 -8.10
C ASN A 68 -8.43 3.00 -7.01
N LYS A 69 -9.29 2.01 -6.78
CA LYS A 69 -10.29 2.07 -5.69
C LYS A 69 -9.64 2.12 -4.30
N LEU A 70 -8.56 1.36 -4.08
CA LEU A 70 -7.80 1.42 -2.83
C LEU A 70 -7.18 2.81 -2.64
N ILE A 71 -6.62 3.41 -3.68
CA ILE A 71 -6.06 4.76 -3.64
C ILE A 71 -7.15 5.78 -3.33
N ASP A 72 -8.27 5.77 -4.06
CA ASP A 72 -9.40 6.68 -3.81
C ASP A 72 -9.93 6.58 -2.37
N ASP A 73 -9.88 5.39 -1.80
CA ASP A 73 -10.25 5.13 -0.41
C ASP A 73 -9.19 5.63 0.58
N ILE A 74 -7.90 5.45 0.29
CA ILE A 74 -6.80 5.99 1.10
C ILE A 74 -6.89 7.51 1.14
N GLU A 75 -7.19 8.16 0.02
CA GLU A 75 -7.30 9.62 -0.09
C GLU A 75 -8.34 10.26 0.85
N LYS A 76 -9.24 9.47 1.43
CA LYS A 76 -10.24 9.91 2.41
C LYS A 76 -9.72 9.97 3.85
N HIS A 77 -8.53 9.43 4.12
CA HIS A 77 -7.90 9.45 5.44
C HIS A 77 -7.15 10.77 5.73
N PRO A 78 -6.85 11.09 7.00
CA PRO A 78 -5.86 12.08 7.37
C PRO A 78 -4.48 11.78 6.76
N GLU A 79 -3.67 12.81 6.55
CA GLU A 79 -2.40 12.74 5.80
C GLU A 79 -1.43 11.68 6.33
N ASP A 80 -1.18 11.64 7.65
CA ASP A 80 -0.33 10.65 8.30
C ASP A 80 -0.78 9.21 8.02
N GLN A 81 -2.09 8.98 8.08
CA GLN A 81 -2.71 7.70 7.77
C GLN A 81 -2.61 7.35 6.28
N LYS A 82 -2.74 8.33 5.37
CA LYS A 82 -2.56 8.11 3.93
C LYS A 82 -1.18 7.54 3.63
N LEU A 83 -0.14 8.23 4.13
CA LEU A 83 1.26 7.85 3.92
C LEU A 83 1.54 6.47 4.50
N GLN A 84 1.03 6.20 5.69
CA GLN A 84 1.22 4.89 6.30
C GLN A 84 0.51 3.77 5.53
N LEU A 85 -0.72 3.99 5.05
CA LEU A 85 -1.46 2.99 4.26
C LEU A 85 -0.78 2.71 2.92
N ILE A 86 -0.35 3.74 2.18
CA ILE A 86 0.29 3.55 0.87
C ILE A 86 1.65 2.85 0.99
N ASP A 87 2.47 3.23 1.97
CA ASP A 87 3.78 2.60 2.20
C ASP A 87 3.60 1.15 2.67
N TRP A 88 2.57 0.89 3.47
CA TRP A 88 2.22 -0.46 3.91
C TRP A 88 1.72 -1.33 2.74
N LEU A 89 0.94 -0.76 1.83
CA LEU A 89 0.47 -1.42 0.61
C LEU A 89 1.65 -1.73 -0.33
N LEU A 90 2.61 -0.81 -0.48
CA LEU A 90 3.84 -1.08 -1.22
C LEU A 90 4.62 -2.25 -0.61
N ALA A 91 4.85 -2.22 0.70
CA ALA A 91 5.72 -3.17 1.40
C ALA A 91 5.13 -4.59 1.45
N ASN A 92 3.80 -4.70 1.57
CA ASN A 92 3.11 -5.98 1.77
C ASN A 92 2.41 -6.50 0.51
N GLN A 93 2.14 -5.66 -0.49
CA GLN A 93 1.39 -6.05 -1.68
C GLN A 93 2.10 -5.69 -2.98
N PHE A 94 2.34 -4.41 -3.28
CA PHE A 94 2.86 -4.04 -4.61
C PHE A 94 4.22 -4.66 -4.93
N SER A 95 5.10 -4.77 -3.94
CA SER A 95 6.42 -5.39 -4.13
C SER A 95 6.42 -6.93 -4.03
N LYS A 96 5.26 -7.60 -4.05
CA LYS A 96 5.14 -9.06 -3.83
C LYS A 96 4.75 -9.87 -5.06
N ASP A 97 4.26 -9.24 -6.12
CA ASP A 97 3.91 -9.91 -7.37
C ASP A 97 4.52 -9.20 -8.58
N LYS A 98 4.87 -9.96 -9.62
CA LYS A 98 5.49 -9.39 -10.83
C LYS A 98 4.56 -8.41 -11.55
N LYS A 99 3.25 -8.68 -11.57
CA LYS A 99 2.27 -7.80 -12.23
C LYS A 99 2.18 -6.46 -11.53
N THR A 100 2.12 -6.45 -10.20
CA THR A 100 2.05 -5.21 -9.42
C THR A 100 3.35 -4.41 -9.51
N ILE A 101 4.51 -5.07 -9.60
CA ILE A 101 5.79 -4.40 -9.88
C ILE A 101 5.77 -3.71 -11.26
N VAL A 102 5.26 -4.40 -12.29
CA VAL A 102 5.15 -3.82 -13.64
C VAL A 102 4.19 -2.63 -13.66
N LEU A 103 3.04 -2.70 -12.96
CA LEU A 103 2.14 -1.55 -12.82
C LEU A 103 2.86 -0.37 -12.16
N MET A 104 3.57 -0.62 -11.06
CA MET A 104 4.28 0.41 -10.31
C MET A 104 5.36 1.13 -11.12
N GLN A 105 6.01 0.45 -12.06
CA GLN A 105 6.97 1.07 -12.99
C GLN A 105 6.34 2.14 -13.89
N ASN A 106 5.04 2.08 -14.14
CA ASN A 106 4.31 3.05 -14.97
C ASN A 106 3.74 4.24 -14.17
N TRP A 107 4.00 4.32 -12.86
CA TRP A 107 3.39 5.33 -12.01
C TRP A 107 4.21 6.59 -11.79
N ARG A 108 5.40 6.72 -12.39
CA ARG A 108 6.29 7.90 -12.27
C ARG A 108 5.56 9.22 -12.49
N GLU A 109 4.69 9.28 -13.49
CA GLU A 109 3.93 10.47 -13.89
C GLU A 109 2.41 10.28 -13.67
N ASN A 110 2.03 9.39 -12.75
CA ASN A 110 0.61 9.17 -12.46
C ASN A 110 -0.03 10.42 -11.86
N LYS A 111 -1.33 10.63 -12.08
CA LYS A 111 -2.07 11.76 -11.49
C LYS A 111 -2.11 11.70 -9.95
N SER A 112 -2.19 10.51 -9.37
CA SER A 112 -2.14 10.33 -7.91
C SER A 112 -0.71 10.47 -7.39
N SER A 113 -0.50 11.38 -6.45
CA SER A 113 0.77 11.54 -5.72
C SER A 113 1.13 10.26 -4.97
N LEU A 114 0.16 9.60 -4.34
CA LEU A 114 0.40 8.32 -3.64
C LEU A 114 0.98 7.24 -4.57
N LEU A 115 0.52 7.15 -5.82
CA LEU A 115 1.11 6.22 -6.79
C LEU A 115 2.52 6.66 -7.23
N ARG A 116 2.76 7.96 -7.45
CA ARG A 116 4.11 8.48 -7.74
C ARG A 116 5.09 8.17 -6.59
N ARG A 117 4.68 8.39 -5.34
CA ARG A 117 5.44 8.04 -4.12
C ARG A 117 5.87 6.57 -4.14
N THR A 118 4.95 5.65 -4.47
CA THR A 118 5.30 4.22 -4.53
C THR A 118 6.30 3.87 -5.63
N PHE A 119 6.25 4.56 -6.79
CA PHE A 119 7.29 4.43 -7.82
C PHE A 119 8.65 4.82 -7.25
N TRP A 120 8.80 6.02 -6.70
CA TRP A 120 10.08 6.52 -6.19
C TRP A 120 10.59 5.71 -5.01
N TYR A 121 9.72 5.33 -4.06
CA TYR A 121 10.10 4.45 -2.97
C TYR A 121 10.57 3.08 -3.49
N HIS A 122 9.89 2.50 -4.48
CA HIS A 122 10.38 1.25 -5.07
C HIS A 122 11.74 1.39 -5.75
N GLN A 123 11.96 2.48 -6.51
CA GLN A 123 13.27 2.76 -7.13
C GLN A 123 14.38 2.89 -6.08
N GLY A 124 14.10 3.51 -4.93
CA GLY A 124 15.01 3.57 -3.80
C GLY A 124 15.32 2.18 -3.22
N ARG A 125 14.30 1.33 -3.04
CA ARG A 125 14.47 -0.05 -2.53
C ARG A 125 15.33 -0.91 -3.45
N LEU A 126 15.29 -0.72 -4.77
CA LEU A 126 16.14 -1.44 -5.73
C LEU A 126 17.63 -1.07 -5.61
N ARG A 127 17.94 0.00 -4.87
CA ARG A 127 19.29 0.54 -4.65
C ARG A 127 19.76 0.39 -3.20
N TRP A 128 19.01 -0.36 -2.38
CA TRP A 128 19.42 -0.64 -1.01
C TRP A 128 20.72 -1.46 -0.99
N VAL A 129 21.58 -1.19 -0.01
CA VAL A 129 22.74 -2.01 0.36
C VAL A 129 22.44 -3.52 0.23
N GLY A 130 23.27 -4.21 -0.54
CA GLY A 130 23.17 -5.65 -0.80
C GLY A 130 22.44 -6.03 -2.09
N GLN A 131 21.89 -5.06 -2.85
CA GLN A 131 21.33 -5.29 -4.18
C GLN A 131 22.24 -4.74 -5.28
N THR A 132 22.18 -5.36 -6.46
CA THR A 132 22.78 -4.79 -7.68
C THR A 132 21.82 -3.74 -8.23
N PRO A 133 22.21 -2.43 -8.23
CA PRO A 133 21.34 -1.38 -8.72
C PRO A 133 20.99 -1.55 -10.20
N PRO A 134 19.78 -1.17 -10.63
CA PRO A 134 19.44 -1.08 -12.04
C PRO A 134 20.24 0.03 -12.73
N GLY A 135 20.44 -0.10 -14.05
CA GLY A 135 21.23 0.85 -14.86
C GLY A 135 20.59 2.22 -15.11
N ASN A 136 19.40 2.50 -14.56
CA ASN A 136 18.65 3.74 -14.81
C ASN A 136 18.86 4.83 -13.75
N THR A 137 19.94 4.76 -12.95
CA THR A 137 20.17 5.73 -11.85
C THR A 137 20.30 7.16 -12.35
N GLU A 138 21.05 7.38 -13.42
CA GLU A 138 21.25 8.71 -14.01
C GLU A 138 19.92 9.33 -14.47
N GLU A 139 19.09 8.55 -15.17
CA GLU A 139 17.76 8.98 -15.64
C GLU A 139 16.81 9.36 -14.49
N LEU A 140 16.89 8.63 -13.38
CA LEU A 140 16.08 8.92 -12.19
C LEU A 140 16.54 10.20 -11.49
N LEU A 141 17.85 10.41 -11.37
CA LEU A 141 18.40 11.63 -10.77
C LEU A 141 18.01 12.88 -11.58
N GLN A 142 18.14 12.82 -12.92
CA GLN A 142 17.68 13.89 -13.80
C GLN A 142 16.18 14.15 -13.63
N GLY A 143 15.37 13.11 -13.46
CA GLY A 143 13.95 13.24 -13.16
C GLY A 143 13.66 13.97 -11.86
N ILE A 144 14.40 13.66 -10.81
CA ILE A 144 14.28 14.32 -9.50
C ILE A 144 14.69 15.78 -9.63
N GLU A 145 15.85 16.07 -10.21
CA GLU A 145 16.37 17.44 -10.38
C GLU A 145 15.39 18.35 -11.15
N GLN A 146 14.68 17.80 -12.15
CA GLN A 146 13.71 18.56 -12.93
C GLN A 146 12.36 18.75 -12.23
N GLY A 147 11.96 17.84 -11.34
CA GLY A 147 10.59 17.78 -10.82
C GLY A 147 10.43 18.16 -9.34
N ILE A 148 11.48 18.00 -8.52
CA ILE A 148 11.38 18.01 -7.06
C ILE A 148 10.82 19.31 -6.48
N GLU A 149 11.07 20.46 -7.11
CA GLU A 149 10.58 21.76 -6.63
C GLU A 149 9.06 21.93 -6.77
N THR A 150 8.45 21.22 -7.74
CA THR A 150 7.01 21.34 -8.07
C THR A 150 6.20 20.10 -7.70
N GLU A 151 6.89 19.07 -7.22
CA GLU A 151 6.28 17.81 -6.84
C GLU A 151 5.55 17.94 -5.48
N ALA A 152 4.55 17.08 -5.27
CA ALA A 152 3.81 17.03 -4.03
C ALA A 152 4.73 16.61 -2.87
N PRO A 153 4.64 17.24 -1.67
CA PRO A 153 5.54 16.97 -0.54
C PRO A 153 5.60 15.50 -0.11
N GLU A 154 4.54 14.74 -0.34
CA GLU A 154 4.46 13.33 -0.01
C GLU A 154 5.14 12.37 -1.01
N VAL A 155 5.69 12.85 -2.12
CA VAL A 155 6.29 12.00 -3.17
C VAL A 155 7.80 11.85 -3.01
#